data_AF-G4YTW3-F1
#
_entry.id   AF-G4YTW3-F1
#
_cell.length_a   1.000
_cell.length_b   1.000
_cell.length_c   1.000
_cell.angle_alpha   90.00
_cell.angle_beta   90.00
_cell.angle_gamma   90.00
#
_symmetry.space_group_name_H-M   'P 1'
#
loop_
_entity.id
_entity.type
_entity.pdbx_description
1 polymer ?
#
loop_
_entity_poly.entity_id
_entity_poly.type
_entity_poly.pdbx_seq_one_letter_code
_entity_poly.pdbx_strand_id
1 'polypeptide(L)'
;MVVAYLMKLRAMTFEQALAFVVERRPIANPNESFRRQLQEYGRRLQRSAPKEKGARVARGPAGPQLPPSAKSAAEASEEEAAASIGPQLPPHLMK
;
A
#
# COMPACT_ATOMS: atom_id res chain seq x y z
N MET A 1 25.87 4.72 -16.09
CA MET A 1 25.89 3.46 -15.33
C MET A 1 26.29 3.64 -13.87
N VAL A 2 27.31 4.45 -13.53
CA VAL A 2 27.77 4.66 -12.14
C VAL A 2 26.65 5.12 -11.18
N VAL A 3 25.77 6.03 -11.61
CA VAL A 3 24.64 6.50 -10.78
C VAL A 3 23.72 5.34 -10.36
N ALA A 4 23.29 4.49 -11.30
CA ALA A 4 22.45 3.33 -11.00
C ALA A 4 23.13 2.33 -10.06
N TYR A 5 24.45 2.15 -10.19
CA TYR A 5 25.26 1.32 -9.29
C TYR A 5 25.21 1.84 -7.86
N LEU A 6 25.40 3.15 -7.67
CA LEU A 6 25.32 3.80 -6.35
C LEU A 6 23.93 3.68 -5.75
N MET A 7 22.89 3.86 -6.57
CA MET A 7 21.50 3.68 -6.14
C MET A 7 21.24 2.25 -5.64
N LYS A 8 21.74 1.24 -6.35
CA LYS A 8 21.51 -0.18 -6.00
C LYS A 8 22.27 -0.63 -4.76
N LEU A 9 23.55 -0.30 -4.65
CA LEU A 9 24.43 -0.87 -3.61
C LEU A 9 24.58 0.01 -2.37
N ARG A 10 24.41 1.32 -2.51
CA ARG A 10 24.51 2.27 -1.39
C ARG A 10 23.17 2.87 -0.99
N ALA A 11 22.07 2.35 -1.54
CA ALA A 11 20.71 2.83 -1.31
C ALA A 11 20.54 4.35 -1.49
N MET A 12 21.35 4.96 -2.35
CA MET A 12 21.29 6.40 -2.61
C MET A 12 20.09 6.74 -3.50
N THR A 13 19.47 7.90 -3.28
CA THR A 13 18.49 8.44 -4.23
C THR A 13 19.19 8.84 -5.53
N PHE A 14 18.41 9.04 -6.60
CA PHE A 14 18.95 9.51 -7.88
C PHE A 14 19.73 10.83 -7.72
N GLU A 15 19.18 11.78 -6.96
CA GLU A 15 19.80 13.09 -6.73
C GLU A 15 21.11 12.98 -5.95
N GLN A 16 21.12 12.19 -4.87
CA GLN A 16 22.33 11.93 -4.08
C GLN A 16 23.42 11.26 -4.92
N ALA A 17 23.06 10.22 -5.67
CA ALA A 17 23.99 9.49 -6.51
C ALA A 17 24.52 10.37 -7.66
N LEU A 18 23.69 11.26 -8.22
CA LEU A 18 24.14 12.21 -9.25
C LEU A 18 25.07 13.27 -8.66
N ALA A 19 24.71 13.89 -7.54
CA ALA A 19 25.54 14.88 -6.86
C ALA A 19 26.92 14.30 -6.52
N PHE A 20 26.97 13.07 -6.00
CA PHE A 20 28.22 12.38 -5.69
C PHE A 20 29.11 12.15 -6.92
N VAL A 21 28.52 11.86 -8.08
CA VAL A 21 29.28 11.69 -9.33
C VAL A 21 29.76 13.04 -9.85
N VAL A 22 28.94 14.09 -9.77
CA VAL A 22 29.29 15.45 -10.19
C VAL A 22 30.42 16.03 -9.34
N GLU A 23 30.39 15.81 -8.02
CA GLU A 23 31.45 16.25 -7.10
C GLU A 23 32.82 15.68 -7.48
N ARG A 24 32.87 14.40 -7.87
CA ARG A 24 34.11 13.73 -8.29
C ARG A 24 34.48 13.99 -9.74
N ARG A 25 33.48 14.23 -10.59
CA ARG A 25 33.64 14.45 -12.03
C ARG A 25 32.65 15.53 -12.48
N PRO A 26 33.03 16.82 -12.42
CA PRO A 26 32.12 17.93 -12.75
C PRO A 26 31.56 17.88 -14.18
N ILE A 27 32.28 17.27 -15.11
CA ILE A 27 31.82 17.09 -16.50
C ILE A 27 30.72 16.03 -16.66
N ALA A 28 30.34 15.33 -15.58
CA ALA A 28 29.30 14.32 -15.63
C ALA A 28 27.91 14.96 -15.73
N ASN A 29 27.40 15.07 -16.95
CA ASN A 29 26.06 15.56 -17.22
C ASN A 29 25.27 14.51 -18.03
N PRO A 30 24.48 13.62 -17.38
CA PRO A 30 23.67 12.66 -18.11
C PRO A 30 22.60 13.38 -18.94
N ASN A 31 22.35 12.87 -20.16
CA ASN A 31 21.29 13.37 -21.02
C ASN A 31 19.91 13.20 -20.37
N GLU A 32 18.92 13.95 -20.85
CA GLU A 32 17.59 13.97 -20.24
C GLU A 32 16.91 12.59 -20.25
N SER A 33 17.02 11.85 -21.36
CA SER A 33 16.43 10.51 -21.48
C SER A 33 17.02 9.54 -20.45
N PHE A 34 18.33 9.59 -20.21
CA PHE A 34 19.02 8.76 -19.22
C PHE A 34 18.67 9.19 -17.80
N ARG A 35 18.46 10.48 -17.52
CA ARG A 35 17.91 10.94 -16.22
C ARG A 35 16.54 10.34 -15.96
N ARG A 36 15.62 10.38 -16.93
CA ARG A 36 14.29 9.77 -16.81
C ARG A 36 14.37 8.26 -16.55
N GLN A 37 15.27 7.56 -17.25
CA GLN A 37 15.51 6.13 -17.03
C GLN A 37 16.04 5.84 -15.61
N LEU A 38 16.96 6.66 -15.11
CA LEU A 38 17.50 6.52 -13.75
C LEU A 38 16.45 6.80 -12.68
N GLN A 39 15.58 7.79 -12.88
CA GLN A 39 14.45 8.07 -11.99
C GLN A 39 13.43 6.92 -11.97
N GLU A 40 13.08 6.35 -13.12
CA GLU A 40 12.23 5.15 -13.19
C GLU A 40 12.88 3.94 -12.50
N TYR A 41 14.18 3.74 -12.73
CA TYR A 41 14.95 2.71 -12.06
C TYR A 41 14.89 2.84 -10.53
N GLY A 42 15.07 4.05 -9.99
CA GLY A 42 14.94 4.32 -8.56
C GLY A 42 13.56 3.98 -7.99
N ARG A 43 12.49 4.34 -8.70
CA ARG A 43 11.11 4.00 -8.32
C ARG A 43 10.85 2.50 -8.33
N ARG A 44 11.43 1.76 -9.28
CA ARG A 44 11.35 0.29 -9.31
C ARG A 44 12.11 -0.32 -8.14
N LEU A 45 13.29 0.20 -7.81
CA LEU A 45 14.11 -0.29 -6.71
C LEU A 45 13.40 -0.18 -5.36
N GLN A 46 12.74 0.96 -5.09
CA GLN A 46 11.93 1.17 -3.88
C GLN A 46 10.76 0.19 -3.74
N ARG A 47 10.13 -0.19 -4.87
CA ARG A 47 9.05 -1.19 -4.87
C ARG A 47 9.55 -2.61 -4.64
N SER A 48 10.75 -2.92 -5.13
CA SER A 48 11.35 -4.25 -5.03
C SER A 48 12.17 -4.49 -3.77
N ALA A 49 12.52 -3.43 -3.03
CA ALA A 49 13.30 -3.57 -1.82
C ALA A 49 12.52 -4.44 -0.82
N PRO A 50 13.06 -5.59 -0.37
CA PRO A 50 12.43 -6.35 0.69
C PRO A 50 12.42 -5.43 1.91
N LYS A 51 11.23 -4.93 2.28
CA LYS A 51 11.02 -4.32 3.59
C LYS A 51 11.37 -5.40 4.59
N GLU A 52 12.58 -5.36 5.16
CA GLU A 52 12.83 -6.07 6.41
C GLU A 52 11.69 -5.73 7.36
N LYS A 53 11.17 -6.78 7.99
CA LYS A 53 9.91 -6.84 8.72
C LYS A 53 9.87 -5.85 9.90
N GLY A 54 9.71 -4.57 9.61
CA GLY A 54 9.35 -3.53 10.57
C GLY A 54 7.84 -3.38 10.62
N ALA A 55 7.23 -4.03 11.63
CA ALA A 55 5.89 -3.76 12.12
C ALA A 55 4.77 -3.63 11.06
N ARG A 56 4.37 -4.76 10.46
CA ARG A 56 2.94 -4.91 10.17
C ARG A 56 2.25 -5.06 11.52
N VAL A 57 1.81 -3.95 12.12
CA VAL A 57 0.68 -4.02 13.04
C VAL A 57 -0.42 -4.68 12.24
N ALA A 58 -0.75 -5.93 12.60
CA ALA A 58 -1.80 -6.69 11.98
C ALA A 58 -3.13 -5.97 12.23
N ARG A 59 -3.46 -4.98 11.40
CA ARG A 59 -4.84 -4.57 11.19
C ARG A 59 -5.44 -5.67 10.32
N GLY A 60 -5.99 -6.68 10.99
CA GLY A 60 -6.95 -7.59 10.36
C GLY A 60 -8.13 -6.82 9.78
N PRO A 61 -9.02 -7.46 9.02
CA PRO A 61 -10.23 -6.81 8.54
C PRO A 61 -10.94 -6.19 9.75
N ALA A 62 -11.21 -4.88 9.68
CA ALA A 62 -11.94 -4.19 10.72
C ALA A 62 -13.32 -4.86 10.82
N GLY A 63 -13.50 -5.70 11.84
CA GLY A 63 -14.80 -6.20 12.20
C GLY A 63 -15.73 -5.02 12.54
N PRO A 64 -17.04 -5.17 12.38
CA PRO A 64 -17.99 -4.12 12.74
C PRO A 64 -17.76 -3.74 14.21
N GLN A 65 -17.51 -2.46 14.46
CA GLN A 65 -17.30 -1.98 15.83
C GLN A 65 -18.62 -2.06 16.58
N LEU A 66 -18.59 -2.64 17.78
CA LEU A 66 -19.71 -2.62 18.72
C LEU A 66 -19.92 -1.17 19.22
N PRO A 67 -21.16 -0.67 19.25
CA PRO A 67 -21.47 0.63 19.82
C PRO A 67 -21.19 0.64 21.35
N PRO A 68 -20.74 1.77 21.92
CA PRO A 68 -20.57 1.90 23.35
C PRO A 68 -21.94 1.78 24.04
N SER A 69 -22.12 0.73 24.82
CA SER A 69 -23.35 0.47 25.54
C SER A 69 -23.56 1.45 26.70
N ALA A 70 -24.84 1.77 26.90
CA ALA A 70 -25.46 2.24 28.14
C ALA A 70 -25.15 3.66 28.62
N LYS A 71 -25.98 4.61 28.19
CA LYS A 71 -26.72 5.53 29.07
C LYS A 71 -27.80 6.25 28.26
N SER A 72 -29.00 5.67 28.25
CA SER A 72 -30.29 6.35 28.47
C SER A 72 -31.41 5.38 28.11
N ALA A 73 -32.31 5.21 29.08
CA ALA A 73 -33.50 4.40 29.02
C ALA A 73 -34.53 4.92 28.01
N ALA A 74 -35.57 4.11 27.80
CA ALA A 74 -36.82 4.38 27.04
C ALA A 74 -36.62 4.35 25.51
N GLU A 75 -37.38 3.60 24.70
CA GLU A 75 -38.74 3.06 24.81
C GLU A 75 -38.95 1.98 23.72
N ALA A 76 -39.91 1.07 23.98
CA ALA A 76 -40.86 0.37 23.08
C ALA A 76 -40.56 0.28 21.56
N SER A 77 -40.81 -0.79 20.81
CA SER A 77 -41.71 -1.95 20.94
C SER A 77 -41.54 -2.83 19.68
N GLU A 78 -41.96 -4.10 19.77
CA GLU A 78 -42.51 -4.96 18.68
C GLU A 78 -41.55 -5.32 17.51
N GLU A 79 -41.59 -6.49 16.86
CA GLU A 79 -42.42 -7.69 16.90
C GLU A 79 -41.64 -8.78 16.12
N GLU A 80 -42.11 -10.01 16.21
CA GLU A 80 -41.60 -11.20 15.55
C GLU A 80 -41.22 -11.04 14.06
N ALA A 81 -40.10 -11.67 13.69
CA ALA A 81 -40.09 -12.62 12.57
C ALA A 81 -38.82 -13.46 12.67
N ALA A 82 -38.99 -14.75 12.90
CA ALA A 82 -37.96 -15.75 12.68
C ALA A 82 -37.51 -15.67 11.21
N ALA A 83 -36.52 -14.83 10.95
CA ALA A 83 -35.95 -14.67 9.63
C ALA A 83 -35.32 -16.00 9.22
N SER A 84 -35.90 -16.63 8.21
CA SER A 84 -35.38 -17.79 7.51
C SER A 84 -33.96 -17.49 7.03
N ILE A 85 -32.96 -17.87 7.82
CA ILE A 85 -31.53 -17.76 7.49
C ILE A 85 -31.19 -18.93 6.54
N GLY A 86 -31.58 -18.81 5.28
CA GLY A 86 -31.27 -19.78 4.24
C GLY A 86 -31.37 -19.17 2.84
N PRO A 87 -30.52 -19.58 1.88
CA PRO A 87 -30.57 -19.04 0.52
C PRO A 87 -31.91 -19.39 -0.16
N GLN A 88 -32.58 -18.39 -0.74
CA GLN A 88 -33.81 -18.61 -1.50
C GLN A 88 -33.52 -19.24 -2.88
N LEU A 89 -34.38 -20.19 -3.28
CA LEU A 89 -34.28 -20.93 -4.53
C LEU A 89 -34.78 -20.09 -5.72
N PRO A 90 -34.08 -20.10 -6.88
CA PRO A 90 -34.51 -19.37 -8.07
C PRO A 90 -35.86 -19.87 -8.63
N PRO A 91 -36.72 -18.99 -9.17
CA PRO A 91 -38.13 -19.29 -9.48
C PRO A 91 -38.36 -20.27 -10.65
N HIS A 92 -37.34 -20.59 -11.44
CA HIS A 92 -37.43 -21.50 -12.59
C HIS A 92 -37.14 -22.97 -12.23
N LEU A 93 -36.72 -23.23 -10.98
CA LEU A 93 -36.55 -24.57 -10.41
C LEU A 93 -37.78 -25.05 -9.63
N MET A 94 -38.85 -24.26 -9.61
CA MET A 94 -40.14 -24.61 -9.02
C MET A 94 -41.04 -25.25 -10.09
N LYS A 95 -40.82 -26.53 -10.41
CA LYS A 95 -41.72 -27.33 -11.26
C LYS A 95 -41.59 -28.82 -10.97
#